data_AF-A0A3F3PLZ5-F1
#
_entry.id   AF-A0A3F3PLZ5-F1
#
_cell.length_a   1.000
_cell.length_b   1.000
_cell.length_c   1.000
_cell.angle_alpha   90.00
_cell.angle_beta   90.00
_cell.angle_gamma   90.00
#
_symmetry.space_group_name_H-M   'P 1'
#
loop_
_entity.id
_entity.type
_entity.pdbx_description
1 polymer ?
#
loop_
_entity_poly.entity_id
_entity_poly.type
_entity_poly.pdbx_seq_one_letter_code
_entity_poly.pdbx_strand_id
1 'polypeptide(L)'
;MLSFFLPPVEQKLGDANHRHPLPIKENLLPHWDVPHKDRPGGGTSAICAANQIAPETSSSLVYAMLVGYYLPTFANFVVPTVESRRTYNAVWQLFPVVVPLLQAPLHRLVKTCFRSKNKTQQKEERKKSMRYARYAYGTFALLSGLTYLHARYSAPDHASFASAFLPGLRGHLEPVTSFSDGIARFLQYDEVISMASGFIWLTLKFKELKDAGVSFSWLKAVGGLVGTTVTLGPGASFALGWGWREEMMHKLVGDRQ
;
A
#
# COMPACT_ATOMS: atom_id res chain seq x y z
N MET A 1 -11.48 -16.53 -9.85
CA MET A 1 -10.13 -16.81 -9.30
C MET A 1 -9.94 -16.42 -7.83
N LEU A 2 -11.02 -16.32 -7.04
CA LEU A 2 -11.05 -16.51 -5.60
C LEU A 2 -12.30 -17.36 -5.32
N SER A 3 -12.23 -18.64 -5.69
CA SER A 3 -13.41 -19.50 -5.74
C SER A 3 -13.95 -19.84 -4.35
N PHE A 4 -15.23 -19.51 -4.14
CA PHE A 4 -16.14 -20.02 -3.10
C PHE A 4 -16.07 -19.37 -1.71
N PHE A 5 -16.86 -18.30 -1.51
CA PHE A 5 -17.40 -17.92 -0.20
C PHE A 5 -18.89 -18.28 -0.12
N LEU A 6 -19.19 -19.28 0.72
CA LEU A 6 -20.41 -19.67 1.48
C LEU A 6 -21.83 -19.74 0.82
N PRO A 7 -22.68 -20.71 1.25
CA PRO A 7 -24.08 -20.87 0.84
C PRO A 7 -25.02 -19.85 1.52
N PRO A 8 -26.27 -19.67 1.04
CA PRO A 8 -27.17 -18.62 1.50
C PRO A 8 -27.70 -18.90 2.91
N VAL A 9 -27.56 -17.92 3.80
CA VAL A 9 -28.31 -17.88 5.06
C VAL A 9 -29.63 -17.16 4.79
N GLU A 10 -30.73 -17.90 4.78
CA GLU A 10 -32.07 -17.34 4.96
C GLU A 10 -32.11 -16.62 6.31
N GLN A 11 -32.38 -15.32 6.31
CA GLN A 11 -32.70 -14.59 7.53
C GLN A 11 -34.09 -14.00 7.40
N LYS A 12 -35.01 -14.59 8.19
CA LYS A 12 -36.39 -14.15 8.34
C LYS A 12 -36.46 -12.71 8.84
N LEU A 13 -37.29 -11.95 8.14
CA LEU A 13 -37.81 -10.64 8.53
C LEU A 13 -38.57 -10.75 9.87
N GLY A 14 -38.27 -9.85 10.80
CA GLY A 14 -38.99 -9.67 12.05
C GLY A 14 -38.97 -8.21 12.45
N ASP A 15 -40.11 -7.55 12.28
CA ASP A 15 -40.38 -6.15 12.64
C ASP A 15 -40.25 -5.91 14.16
N ALA A 16 -39.64 -4.79 14.55
CA ALA A 16 -39.99 -4.07 15.77
C ALA A 16 -39.45 -2.63 15.73
N ASN A 17 -40.35 -1.72 15.40
CA ASN A 17 -40.21 -0.28 15.50
C ASN A 17 -40.58 0.17 16.92
N HIS A 18 -39.66 0.77 17.69
CA HIS A 18 -40.01 1.76 18.71
C HIS A 18 -38.84 2.69 19.04
N ARG A 19 -39.11 3.99 18.95
CA ARG A 19 -38.22 5.13 19.20
C ARG A 19 -38.14 5.43 20.70
N HIS A 20 -36.99 5.93 21.15
CA HIS A 20 -36.87 7.16 21.95
C HIS A 20 -35.41 7.67 21.88
N PRO A 21 -35.17 8.98 21.63
CA PRO A 21 -33.82 9.54 21.57
C PRO A 21 -33.31 9.89 22.97
N LEU A 22 -32.09 9.44 23.30
CA LEU A 22 -31.35 9.87 24.49
C LEU A 22 -30.54 11.15 24.20
N PRO A 23 -30.40 12.06 25.17
CA PRO A 23 -29.64 13.30 25.00
C PRO A 23 -28.13 13.01 25.00
N ILE A 24 -27.47 13.33 23.90
CA ILE A 24 -26.01 13.30 23.78
C ILE A 24 -25.45 14.49 24.57
N LYS A 25 -24.72 14.21 25.65
CA LYS A 25 -23.89 15.21 26.33
C LYS A 25 -22.65 15.46 25.48
N GLU A 26 -22.62 16.60 24.79
CA GLU A 26 -21.39 17.23 24.32
C GLU A 26 -20.55 17.60 25.54
N ASN A 27 -19.47 16.84 25.80
CA ASN A 27 -18.28 17.27 26.52
C ASN A 27 -17.36 16.07 26.71
N LEU A 28 -16.63 15.68 25.68
CA LEU A 28 -15.39 14.91 25.83
C LEU A 28 -14.60 14.96 24.49
N LEU A 29 -14.10 16.14 24.14
CA LEU A 29 -13.03 16.26 23.14
C LEU A 29 -11.72 16.58 23.88
N PRO A 30 -10.64 15.81 23.66
CA PRO A 30 -9.33 16.18 24.15
C PRO A 30 -8.88 17.48 23.46
N HIS A 31 -8.48 18.45 24.28
CA HIS A 31 -7.85 19.69 23.83
C HIS A 31 -6.53 19.34 23.16
N TRP A 32 -6.52 19.28 21.84
CA TRP A 32 -5.27 19.21 21.08
C TRP A 32 -4.60 20.57 21.17
N ASP A 33 -3.63 20.71 22.08
CA ASP A 33 -2.73 21.86 22.09
C ASP A 33 -1.97 21.89 20.76
N VAL A 34 -2.41 22.79 19.87
CA VAL A 34 -1.69 23.13 18.64
C VAL A 34 -0.53 24.04 19.04
N PRO A 35 0.75 23.64 18.83
CA PRO A 35 1.87 24.51 19.18
C PRO A 35 1.85 25.78 18.32
N HIS A 36 1.78 26.93 18.98
CA HIS A 36 1.84 28.24 18.34
C HIS A 36 3.14 28.41 17.53
N LYS A 37 2.95 28.81 16.28
CA LYS A 37 3.97 28.96 15.23
C LYS A 37 4.69 30.30 15.37
N ASP A 38 5.52 30.46 16.40
CA ASP A 38 6.36 31.66 16.54
C ASP A 38 7.79 31.31 16.95
N ARG A 39 8.56 30.72 16.01
CA ARG A 39 10.03 30.81 16.01
C ARG A 39 10.58 30.72 14.58
N PRO A 40 11.19 31.79 14.03
CA PRO A 40 11.82 31.73 12.72
C PRO A 40 13.16 30.98 12.86
N GLY A 41 13.29 29.83 12.18
CA GLY A 41 14.58 29.15 11.99
C GLY A 41 14.68 27.68 12.41
N GLY A 42 13.69 27.10 13.09
CA GLY A 42 13.79 25.73 13.64
C GLY A 42 12.79 24.67 13.11
N GLY A 43 11.74 25.09 12.38
CA GLY A 43 10.58 24.23 12.10
C GLY A 43 10.84 23.02 11.21
N THR A 44 11.79 23.11 10.27
CA THR A 44 12.03 22.06 9.27
C THR A 44 12.83 20.86 9.79
N SER A 45 13.56 21.04 10.89
CA SER A 45 14.30 19.97 11.57
C SER A 45 13.39 19.17 12.50
N ALA A 46 12.47 19.84 13.20
CA ALA A 46 11.51 19.22 14.11
C ALA A 46 10.50 18.30 13.39
N ILE A 47 10.02 18.68 12.21
CA ILE A 47 9.07 17.86 11.42
C ILE A 47 9.73 16.58 10.89
N CYS A 48 11.01 16.64 10.48
CA CYS A 48 11.76 15.46 10.04
C CYS A 48 12.20 14.56 11.20
N ALA A 49 12.51 15.12 12.37
CA ALA A 49 12.89 14.37 13.57
C ALA A 49 11.69 13.69 14.24
N ALA A 50 10.51 14.33 14.25
CA ALA A 50 9.31 13.78 14.89
C ALA A 50 8.73 12.54 14.18
N ASN A 51 9.08 12.32 12.90
CA ASN A 51 8.52 11.23 12.09
C ASN A 51 9.55 10.16 11.67
N GLN A 52 10.76 10.16 12.24
CA GLN A 52 11.71 9.08 12.00
C GLN A 52 11.30 7.85 12.83
N ILE A 53 10.70 6.87 12.16
CA ILE A 53 10.44 5.56 12.75
C ILE A 53 11.78 4.91 13.09
N ALA A 54 11.90 4.40 14.32
CA ALA A 54 13.09 3.71 14.77
C ALA A 54 13.39 2.50 13.84
N PRO A 55 14.65 2.30 13.43
CA PRO A 55 15.01 1.28 12.43
C PRO A 55 14.64 -0.14 12.87
N GLU A 56 14.61 -0.41 14.18
CA GLU A 56 14.18 -1.68 14.76
C GLU A 56 12.70 -1.93 14.54
N THR A 57 11.88 -0.87 14.62
CA THR A 57 10.43 -0.92 14.37
C THR A 57 10.13 -1.20 12.91
N SER A 58 10.85 -0.53 11.99
CA SER A 58 10.71 -0.80 10.56
C SER A 58 11.14 -2.23 10.21
N SER A 59 12.27 -2.68 10.74
CA SER A 59 12.80 -4.02 10.45
C SER A 59 11.91 -5.13 11.01
N SER A 60 11.43 -4.99 12.26
CA SER A 60 10.53 -5.99 12.85
C SER A 60 9.20 -6.08 12.11
N LEU A 61 8.67 -4.95 11.62
CA LEU A 61 7.48 -4.94 10.79
C LEU A 61 7.70 -5.68 9.47
N VAL A 62 8.85 -5.50 8.80
CA VAL A 62 9.17 -6.23 7.56
C VAL A 62 9.18 -7.75 7.82
N TYR A 63 9.84 -8.20 8.88
CA TYR A 63 9.83 -9.63 9.23
C TYR A 63 8.43 -10.13 9.58
N ALA A 64 7.65 -9.36 10.33
CA ALA A 64 6.27 -9.70 10.65
C ALA A 64 5.39 -9.81 9.39
N MET A 65 5.56 -8.90 8.42
CA MET A 65 4.86 -8.95 7.13
C MET A 65 5.27 -10.16 6.28
N LEU A 66 6.57 -10.50 6.25
CA LEU A 66 7.05 -11.68 5.52
C LEU A 66 6.39 -12.95 6.02
N VAL A 67 6.30 -13.12 7.34
CA VAL A 67 5.74 -14.33 7.97
C VAL A 67 4.21 -14.31 8.00
N GLY A 68 3.61 -13.20 8.45
CA GLY A 68 2.18 -13.10 8.72
C GLY A 68 1.31 -12.76 7.51
N TYR A 69 1.90 -12.26 6.41
CA TYR A 69 1.16 -11.85 5.22
C TYR A 69 1.67 -12.53 3.95
N TYR A 70 2.97 -12.37 3.62
CA TYR A 70 3.50 -12.86 2.34
C TYR A 70 3.59 -14.39 2.30
N LEU A 71 4.05 -15.05 3.37
CA LEU A 71 4.16 -16.50 3.39
C LEU A 71 2.80 -17.22 3.18
N PRO A 72 1.72 -16.87 3.89
CA PRO A 72 0.38 -17.39 3.59
C PRO A 72 -0.08 -17.06 2.17
N THR A 73 0.26 -15.87 1.67
CA THR A 73 -0.06 -15.47 0.29
C THR A 73 0.61 -16.41 -0.72
N PHE A 74 1.91 -16.67 -0.60
CA PHE A 74 2.61 -17.60 -1.49
C PHE A 74 2.11 -19.04 -1.34
N ALA A 75 1.82 -19.49 -0.11
CA ALA A 75 1.27 -20.81 0.15
C ALA A 75 -0.05 -21.05 -0.62
N ASN A 76 -0.91 -20.02 -0.73
CA ASN A 76 -2.14 -20.08 -1.52
C ASN A 76 -1.89 -20.38 -3.01
N PHE A 77 -0.74 -20.00 -3.57
CA PHE A 77 -0.43 -20.20 -4.99
C PHE A 77 0.25 -21.54 -5.28
N VAL A 78 1.09 -22.03 -4.36
CA VAL A 78 1.90 -23.25 -4.61
C VAL A 78 1.21 -24.54 -4.23
N VAL A 79 0.21 -24.50 -3.36
CA VAL A 79 -0.43 -25.71 -2.83
C VAL A 79 -1.44 -26.28 -3.86
N PRO A 80 -1.42 -27.60 -4.13
CA PRO A 80 -2.17 -28.18 -5.25
C PRO A 80 -3.67 -28.36 -4.98
N THR A 81 -4.07 -28.59 -3.73
CA THR A 81 -5.47 -28.91 -3.38
C THR A 81 -6.30 -27.67 -3.08
N VAL A 82 -7.56 -27.69 -3.51
CA VAL A 82 -8.51 -26.59 -3.26
C VAL A 82 -8.78 -26.41 -1.77
N GLU A 83 -8.90 -27.52 -1.03
CA GLU A 83 -9.13 -27.50 0.42
C GLU A 83 -7.99 -26.78 1.15
N SER A 84 -6.74 -27.13 0.87
CA SER A 84 -5.62 -26.47 1.53
C SER A 84 -5.51 -24.99 1.15
N ARG A 85 -5.82 -24.60 -0.09
CA ARG A 85 -5.92 -23.17 -0.47
C ARG A 85 -6.98 -22.43 0.35
N ARG A 86 -8.13 -23.05 0.64
CA ARG A 86 -9.15 -22.44 1.52
C ARG A 86 -8.59 -22.20 2.93
N THR A 87 -7.87 -23.19 3.48
CA THR A 87 -7.24 -23.06 4.80
C THR A 87 -6.18 -21.95 4.81
N TYR A 88 -5.29 -21.89 3.82
CA TYR A 88 -4.30 -20.81 3.74
C TYR A 88 -4.94 -19.43 3.52
N ASN A 89 -6.05 -19.37 2.79
CA ASN A 89 -6.81 -18.13 2.64
C ASN A 89 -7.45 -17.69 3.97
N ALA A 90 -8.03 -18.60 4.74
CA ALA A 90 -8.57 -18.31 6.06
C ALA A 90 -7.47 -17.83 7.03
N VAL A 91 -6.29 -18.46 7.00
CA VAL A 91 -5.11 -17.99 7.77
C VAL A 91 -4.70 -16.58 7.32
N TRP A 92 -4.69 -16.34 6.00
CA TRP A 92 -4.35 -15.03 5.45
C TRP A 92 -5.33 -13.94 5.92
N GLN A 93 -6.64 -14.21 6.04
CA GLN A 93 -7.61 -13.21 6.53
C GLN A 93 -7.32 -12.70 7.95
N LEU A 94 -6.60 -13.48 8.76
CA LEU A 94 -6.20 -13.09 10.12
C LEU A 94 -4.96 -12.19 10.14
N PHE A 95 -4.38 -11.82 8.99
CA PHE A 95 -3.18 -10.99 8.93
C PHE A 95 -3.26 -9.67 9.73
N PRO A 96 -4.42 -8.96 9.82
CA PRO A 96 -4.49 -7.71 10.60
C PRO A 96 -4.26 -7.92 12.10
N VAL A 97 -4.48 -9.14 12.59
CA VAL A 97 -4.24 -9.54 13.98
C VAL A 97 -2.87 -10.19 14.13
N VAL A 98 -2.52 -11.10 13.21
CA VAL A 98 -1.27 -11.88 13.27
C VAL A 98 -0.04 -10.99 13.10
N VAL A 99 -0.05 -10.04 12.16
CA VAL A 99 1.12 -9.18 11.89
C VAL A 99 1.48 -8.32 13.11
N PRO A 100 0.57 -7.57 13.76
CA PRO A 100 0.89 -6.83 14.98
C PRO A 100 1.36 -7.72 16.14
N LEU A 101 0.74 -8.89 16.31
CA LEU A 101 1.13 -9.85 17.36
C LEU A 101 2.54 -10.43 17.12
N LEU A 102 2.94 -10.65 15.87
CA LEU A 102 4.30 -11.07 15.51
C LEU A 102 5.32 -9.93 15.63
N GLN A 103 4.92 -8.70 15.33
CA GLN A 103 5.82 -7.54 15.36
C GLN A 103 6.36 -7.27 16.76
N ALA A 104 5.54 -7.42 17.81
CA ALA A 104 5.95 -7.15 19.19
C ALA A 104 7.15 -7.99 19.68
N PRO A 105 7.16 -9.34 19.59
CA PRO A 105 8.33 -10.14 19.94
C PRO A 105 9.49 -9.93 18.96
N LEU A 106 9.24 -9.77 17.66
CA LEU A 106 10.29 -9.50 16.67
C LEU A 106 11.02 -8.19 16.93
N HIS A 107 10.30 -7.15 17.38
CA HIS A 107 10.92 -5.87 17.74
C HIS A 107 11.93 -6.04 18.88
N ARG A 108 11.60 -6.85 19.90
CA ARG A 108 12.52 -7.16 21.00
C ARG A 108 13.76 -7.88 20.49
N LEU A 109 13.59 -8.88 19.63
CA LEU A 109 14.70 -9.65 19.04
C LEU A 109 15.62 -8.79 18.17
N VAL A 110 15.04 -7.97 17.30
CA VAL A 110 15.81 -7.06 16.42
C VAL A 110 16.59 -6.05 17.27
N LYS A 111 15.97 -5.48 18.31
CA LYS A 111 16.64 -4.55 19.22
C LYS A 111 17.83 -5.20 19.95
N THR A 112 17.72 -6.48 20.33
CA THR A 112 18.82 -7.19 20.98
C THR A 112 19.95 -7.60 20.03
N CYS A 113 19.62 -7.98 18.78
CA CYS A 113 20.60 -8.46 17.81
C CYS A 113 21.31 -7.35 17.03
N PHE A 114 20.66 -6.21 16.80
CA PHE A 114 21.19 -5.12 15.97
C PHE A 114 21.47 -3.89 16.83
N ARG A 115 22.63 -3.88 17.49
CA ARG A 115 23.09 -2.78 18.36
C ARG A 115 23.81 -1.69 17.57
N SER A 116 23.68 -0.45 18.05
CA SER A 116 24.09 0.83 17.44
C SER A 116 25.42 0.80 16.67
N LYS A 117 25.39 1.28 15.43
CA LYS A 117 26.54 1.36 14.50
C LYS A 117 27.17 2.76 14.51
N ASN A 118 28.46 2.83 14.20
CA ASN A 118 29.20 4.09 14.12
C ASN A 118 28.76 4.92 12.88
N LYS A 119 28.92 6.25 12.95
CA LYS A 119 28.48 7.20 11.90
C LYS A 119 28.99 6.85 10.49
N THR A 120 30.24 6.38 10.36
CA THR A 120 30.85 6.00 9.07
C THR A 120 30.15 4.78 8.46
N GLN A 121 29.88 3.75 9.27
CA GLN A 121 29.15 2.55 8.83
C GLN A 121 27.71 2.90 8.42
N GLN A 122 27.06 3.79 9.15
CA GLN A 122 25.71 4.25 8.84
C GLN A 122 25.62 4.92 7.47
N LYS A 123 26.62 5.74 7.09
CA LYS A 123 26.65 6.41 5.77
C LYS A 123 26.83 5.42 4.62
N GLU A 124 27.69 4.41 4.78
CA GLU A 124 27.87 3.35 3.77
C GLU A 124 26.64 2.47 3.63
N GLU A 125 26.04 2.05 4.74
CA GLU A 125 24.82 1.24 4.74
C GLU A 125 23.65 1.98 4.12
N ARG A 126 23.55 3.29 4.35
CA ARG A 126 22.54 4.14 3.70
C ARG A 126 22.68 4.15 2.18
N LYS A 127 23.91 4.29 1.66
CA LYS A 127 24.19 4.21 0.22
C LYS A 127 23.85 2.82 -0.35
N LYS A 128 24.20 1.75 0.38
CA LYS A 128 23.86 0.37 -0.02
C LYS A 128 22.36 0.15 -0.02
N SER A 129 21.67 0.59 1.02
CA SER A 129 20.21 0.52 1.17
C SER A 129 19.49 1.18 -0.01
N MET A 130 19.89 2.39 -0.40
CA MET A 130 19.32 3.03 -1.58
C MET A 130 19.58 2.27 -2.88
N ARG A 131 20.76 1.66 -3.03
CA ARG A 131 21.05 0.83 -4.19
C ARG A 131 20.10 -0.37 -4.24
N TYR A 132 19.85 -1.03 -3.11
CA TYR A 132 18.86 -2.10 -3.02
C TYR A 132 17.45 -1.61 -3.29
N ALA A 133 17.07 -0.43 -2.80
CA ALA A 133 15.77 0.18 -3.08
C ALA A 133 15.57 0.39 -4.59
N ARG A 134 16.58 0.93 -5.30
CA ARG A 134 16.55 1.08 -6.77
C ARG A 134 16.32 -0.25 -7.48
N TYR A 135 17.04 -1.30 -7.06
CA TYR A 135 16.86 -2.63 -7.65
C TYR A 135 15.49 -3.22 -7.36
N ALA A 136 14.98 -3.06 -6.14
CA ALA A 136 13.66 -3.55 -5.76
C ALA A 136 12.56 -2.85 -6.58
N TYR A 137 12.50 -1.52 -6.55
CA TYR A 137 11.48 -0.77 -7.29
C TYR A 137 11.62 -0.91 -8.81
N GLY A 138 12.86 -0.97 -9.32
CA GLY A 138 13.12 -1.23 -10.73
C GLY A 138 12.64 -2.62 -11.17
N THR A 139 12.86 -3.65 -10.34
CA THR A 139 12.39 -5.01 -10.62
C THR A 139 10.86 -5.09 -10.56
N PHE A 140 10.23 -4.46 -9.56
CA PHE A 140 8.77 -4.41 -9.47
C PHE A 140 8.15 -3.66 -10.66
N ALA A 141 8.75 -2.54 -11.06
CA ALA A 141 8.30 -1.81 -12.24
C ALA A 141 8.44 -2.64 -13.52
N LEU A 142 9.55 -3.36 -13.68
CA LEU A 142 9.78 -4.24 -14.82
C LEU A 142 8.75 -5.38 -14.87
N LEU A 143 8.58 -6.12 -13.77
CA LEU A 143 7.64 -7.24 -13.72
C LEU A 143 6.19 -6.79 -13.94
N SER A 144 5.78 -5.69 -13.30
CA SER A 144 4.46 -5.11 -13.49
C SER A 144 4.25 -4.64 -14.92
N GLY A 145 5.25 -3.95 -15.49
CA GLY A 145 5.20 -3.44 -16.86
C GLY A 145 5.12 -4.54 -17.92
N LEU A 146 5.94 -5.59 -17.79
CA LEU A 146 5.90 -6.76 -18.67
C LEU A 146 4.55 -7.47 -18.58
N THR A 147 4.00 -7.62 -17.36
CA THR A 147 2.68 -8.24 -17.16
C THR A 147 1.58 -7.42 -17.83
N TYR A 148 1.60 -6.09 -17.69
CA TYR A 148 0.65 -5.18 -18.33
C TYR A 148 0.74 -5.22 -19.85
N LEU A 149 1.96 -5.16 -20.41
CA LEU A 149 2.19 -5.23 -21.84
C LEU A 149 1.76 -6.59 -22.40
N HIS A 150 2.08 -7.68 -21.71
CA HIS A 150 1.62 -9.02 -22.09
C HIS A 150 0.09 -9.09 -22.09
N ALA A 151 -0.59 -8.57 -21.06
CA ALA A 151 -2.04 -8.51 -21.04
C ALA A 151 -2.62 -7.68 -22.20
N ARG A 152 -1.91 -6.62 -22.61
CA ARG A 152 -2.30 -5.77 -23.75
C ARG A 152 -2.16 -6.46 -25.10
N TYR A 153 -1.06 -7.20 -25.31
CA TYR A 153 -0.82 -7.93 -26.56
C TYR A 153 -1.63 -9.23 -26.67
N SER A 154 -1.98 -9.84 -25.53
CA SER A 154 -2.78 -11.06 -25.49
C SER A 154 -4.29 -10.81 -25.45
N ALA A 155 -4.73 -9.54 -25.44
CA ALA A 155 -6.14 -9.18 -25.48
C ALA A 155 -6.75 -9.52 -26.85
N PRO A 156 -7.92 -10.19 -26.92
CA PRO A 156 -8.57 -10.48 -28.19
C PRO A 156 -8.92 -9.22 -28.98
N ASP A 157 -8.78 -9.24 -30.31
CA ASP A 157 -8.98 -8.06 -31.18
C ASP A 157 -10.39 -7.43 -31.09
N HIS A 158 -11.38 -8.20 -30.65
CA HIS A 158 -12.78 -7.77 -30.49
C HIS A 158 -13.09 -7.24 -29.08
N ALA A 159 -12.16 -7.35 -28.14
CA ALA A 159 -12.31 -6.89 -26.77
C ALA A 159 -11.52 -5.59 -26.55
N SER A 160 -12.15 -4.59 -25.94
CA SER A 160 -11.43 -3.38 -25.54
C SER A 160 -10.44 -3.74 -24.43
N PHE A 161 -9.16 -3.44 -24.62
CA PHE A 161 -8.16 -3.60 -23.55
C PHE A 161 -8.57 -2.88 -22.26
N ALA A 162 -9.24 -1.73 -22.39
CA ALA A 162 -9.75 -0.98 -21.25
C ALA A 162 -10.80 -1.77 -20.45
N SER A 163 -11.62 -2.62 -21.10
CA SER A 163 -12.64 -3.41 -20.38
C SER A 163 -12.05 -4.56 -19.56
N ALA A 164 -10.75 -4.85 -19.68
CA ALA A 164 -10.06 -5.80 -18.80
C ALA A 164 -9.77 -5.17 -17.43
N PHE A 165 -9.52 -3.86 -17.36
CA PHE A 165 -9.07 -3.15 -16.16
C PHE A 165 -10.08 -2.16 -15.60
N LEU A 166 -10.94 -1.58 -16.46
CA LEU A 166 -11.93 -0.60 -16.06
C LEU A 166 -13.31 -1.25 -15.94
N PRO A 167 -13.91 -1.27 -14.74
CA PRO A 167 -15.29 -1.72 -14.59
C PRO A 167 -16.24 -0.69 -15.21
N GLY A 168 -17.38 -1.16 -15.73
CA GLY A 168 -18.45 -0.25 -16.15
C GLY A 168 -18.95 0.58 -14.95
N LEU A 169 -19.27 1.86 -15.17
CA LEU A 169 -19.73 2.77 -14.09
C LEU A 169 -20.96 2.23 -13.34
N ARG A 170 -21.85 1.53 -14.05
CA ARG A 170 -23.03 0.85 -13.50
C ARG A 170 -22.90 -0.67 -13.46
N GLY A 171 -21.70 -1.21 -13.72
CA GLY A 171 -21.46 -2.65 -13.79
C GLY A 171 -21.76 -3.38 -12.49
N HIS A 172 -21.66 -2.71 -11.34
CA HIS A 172 -22.05 -3.27 -10.04
C HIS A 172 -23.56 -3.52 -9.89
N LEU A 173 -24.41 -2.92 -10.74
CA LEU A 173 -25.86 -3.13 -10.74
C LEU A 173 -26.28 -4.29 -11.65
N GLU A 174 -25.41 -4.69 -12.58
CA GLU A 174 -25.70 -5.75 -13.54
C GLU A 174 -25.73 -7.12 -12.85
N PRO A 175 -26.63 -8.03 -13.23
CA PRO A 175 -26.64 -9.40 -12.72
C PRO A 175 -25.29 -10.09 -12.95
N VAL A 176 -24.85 -10.87 -11.96
CA VAL A 176 -23.65 -11.72 -12.10
C VAL A 176 -24.08 -13.03 -12.76
N THR A 177 -23.74 -13.19 -14.03
CA THR A 177 -24.14 -14.32 -14.88
C THR A 177 -23.35 -15.59 -14.59
N SER A 178 -22.12 -15.45 -14.09
CA SER A 178 -21.29 -16.57 -13.68
C SER A 178 -20.35 -16.19 -12.55
N PHE A 179 -19.84 -17.21 -11.86
CA PHE A 179 -18.85 -17.01 -10.82
C PHE A 179 -17.56 -16.34 -11.34
N SER A 180 -17.14 -16.68 -12.56
CA SER A 180 -15.98 -16.06 -13.20
C SER A 180 -16.20 -14.58 -13.47
N ASP A 181 -17.39 -14.22 -13.98
CA ASP A 181 -17.76 -12.83 -14.23
C ASP A 181 -17.81 -12.00 -12.96
N GLY A 182 -18.34 -12.58 -11.87
CA GLY A 182 -18.37 -11.95 -10.56
C GLY A 182 -16.96 -11.62 -10.05
N ILE A 183 -16.02 -12.57 -10.18
CA ILE A 183 -14.63 -12.35 -9.76
C ILE A 183 -13.91 -11.36 -10.68
N ALA A 184 -14.10 -11.45 -11.99
CA ALA A 184 -13.49 -10.50 -12.92
C ALA A 184 -13.94 -9.06 -12.59
N ARG A 185 -15.24 -8.86 -12.36
CA ARG A 185 -15.79 -7.56 -11.97
C ARG A 185 -15.26 -7.09 -10.61
N PHE A 186 -15.19 -7.99 -9.62
CA PHE A 186 -14.60 -7.66 -8.32
C PHE A 186 -13.14 -7.20 -8.45
N LEU A 187 -12.31 -7.93 -9.20
CA LEU A 187 -10.91 -7.58 -9.41
C LEU A 187 -10.73 -6.27 -10.16
N GLN A 188 -11.63 -5.93 -11.10
CA GLN A 188 -11.61 -4.65 -11.79
C GLN A 188 -11.86 -3.47 -10.83
N TYR A 189 -12.88 -3.58 -9.97
CA TYR A 189 -13.14 -2.56 -8.96
C TYR A 189 -12.01 -2.48 -7.94
N ASP A 190 -11.52 -3.61 -7.46
CA ASP A 190 -10.41 -3.69 -6.51
C ASP A 190 -9.14 -3.01 -7.07
N GLU A 191 -8.76 -3.33 -8.30
CA GLU A 191 -7.61 -2.73 -8.99
C GLU A 191 -7.79 -1.22 -9.13
N VAL A 192 -8.92 -0.73 -9.64
CA VAL A 192 -9.14 0.70 -9.86
C VAL A 192 -9.15 1.48 -8.54
N ILE A 193 -9.86 0.99 -7.52
CA ILE A 193 -9.96 1.65 -6.23
C ILE A 193 -8.59 1.65 -5.53
N SER A 194 -7.91 0.51 -5.52
CA SER A 194 -6.60 0.35 -4.88
C SER A 194 -5.54 1.23 -5.56
N MET A 195 -5.49 1.24 -6.90
CA MET A 195 -4.54 2.07 -7.64
C MET A 195 -4.85 3.55 -7.50
N ALA A 196 -6.12 3.96 -7.57
CA ALA A 196 -6.52 5.36 -7.36
C ALA A 196 -6.12 5.83 -5.95
N SER A 197 -6.44 5.04 -4.92
CA SER A 197 -6.03 5.31 -3.54
C SER A 197 -4.51 5.40 -3.41
N GLY A 198 -3.77 4.47 -4.03
CA GLY A 198 -2.32 4.47 -4.09
C GLY A 198 -1.76 5.76 -4.70
N PHE A 199 -2.25 6.18 -5.87
CA PHE A 199 -1.79 7.42 -6.52
C PHE A 199 -2.12 8.67 -5.70
N ILE A 200 -3.28 8.72 -5.04
CA ILE A 200 -3.61 9.81 -4.10
C ILE A 200 -2.58 9.82 -2.96
N TRP A 201 -2.30 8.67 -2.36
CA TRP A 201 -1.33 8.56 -1.28
C TRP A 201 0.08 8.97 -1.72
N LEU A 202 0.53 8.51 -2.88
CA LEU A 202 1.82 8.88 -3.46
C LEU A 202 1.89 10.41 -3.71
N THR A 203 0.81 11.01 -4.19
CA THR A 203 0.70 12.47 -4.39
C THR A 203 0.83 13.22 -3.07
N LEU A 204 0.18 12.76 -2.01
CA LEU A 204 0.33 13.33 -0.66
C LEU A 204 1.79 13.23 -0.19
N LYS A 205 2.47 12.10 -0.45
CA LYS A 205 3.89 11.95 -0.12
C LYS A 205 4.83 12.85 -0.93
N PHE A 206 4.52 13.13 -2.19
CA PHE A 206 5.24 14.14 -2.96
C PHE A 206 5.00 15.56 -2.44
N LYS A 207 3.78 15.86 -1.99
CA LYS A 207 3.47 17.14 -1.34
C LYS A 207 4.28 17.33 -0.05
N GLU A 208 4.33 16.33 0.82
CA GLU A 208 5.16 16.35 2.04
C GLU A 208 6.65 16.63 1.72
N LEU A 209 7.19 16.03 0.65
CA LEU A 209 8.57 16.28 0.22
C LEU A 209 8.78 17.71 -0.30
N LYS A 210 7.80 18.26 -1.01
CA LYS A 210 7.84 19.64 -1.50
C LYS A 210 7.82 20.64 -0.34
N ASP A 211 6.94 20.40 0.63
CA ASP A 211 6.84 21.20 1.86
C ASP A 211 8.12 21.10 2.71
N ALA A 212 8.84 19.97 2.64
CA ALA A 212 10.14 19.76 3.27
C ALA A 212 11.34 20.38 2.52
N GLY A 213 11.10 21.08 1.41
CA GLY A 213 12.10 21.86 0.67
C GLY A 213 12.61 21.22 -0.62
N VAL A 214 12.07 20.08 -1.07
CA VAL A 214 12.47 19.49 -2.35
C VAL A 214 11.80 20.22 -3.52
N SER A 215 12.60 20.80 -4.42
CA SER A 215 12.08 21.47 -5.61
C SER A 215 11.84 20.49 -6.76
N PHE A 216 10.61 20.42 -7.26
CA PHE A 216 10.25 19.74 -8.51
C PHE A 216 8.99 20.33 -9.13
N SER A 217 8.84 20.11 -10.45
CA SER A 217 7.66 20.52 -11.21
C SER A 217 6.55 19.47 -11.08
N TRP A 218 5.38 19.90 -10.59
CA TRP A 218 4.18 19.06 -10.51
C TRP A 218 3.74 18.58 -11.89
N LEU A 219 3.87 19.43 -12.91
CA LEU A 219 3.51 19.07 -14.28
C LEU A 219 4.37 17.91 -14.80
N LYS A 220 5.69 17.95 -14.55
CA LYS A 220 6.59 16.85 -14.91
C LYS A 220 6.30 15.59 -14.10
N ALA A 221 5.98 15.73 -12.81
CA ALA A 221 5.66 14.59 -11.96
C ALA A 221 4.38 13.89 -12.41
N VAL A 222 3.29 14.65 -12.55
CA VAL A 222 1.98 14.13 -13.00
C VAL A 222 2.07 13.63 -14.44
N GLY A 223 2.68 14.40 -15.35
CA GLY A 223 2.87 13.98 -16.73
C GLY A 223 3.71 12.71 -16.85
N GLY A 224 4.76 12.58 -16.05
CA GLY A 224 5.57 11.36 -15.95
C GLY A 224 4.74 10.15 -15.50
N LEU A 225 4.01 10.29 -14.39
CA LEU A 225 3.15 9.22 -13.86
C LEU A 225 2.04 8.83 -14.84
N VAL A 226 1.36 9.80 -15.46
CA VAL A 226 0.32 9.52 -16.45
C VAL A 226 0.91 8.82 -17.67
N GLY A 227 2.05 9.31 -18.18
CA GLY A 227 2.77 8.68 -19.29
C GLY A 227 3.16 7.24 -19.00
N THR A 228 3.76 6.98 -17.84
CA THR A 228 4.12 5.62 -17.42
C THR A 228 2.91 4.73 -17.18
N THR A 229 1.81 5.26 -16.65
CA THR A 229 0.57 4.49 -16.47
C THR A 229 -0.03 4.04 -17.81
N VAL A 230 -0.03 4.91 -18.82
CA VAL A 230 -0.58 4.59 -20.16
C VAL A 230 0.31 3.62 -20.92
N THR A 231 1.64 3.71 -20.73
CA THR A 231 2.61 2.91 -21.51
C THR A 231 2.97 1.59 -20.85
N LEU A 232 3.20 1.60 -19.53
CA LEU A 232 3.68 0.46 -18.75
C LEU A 232 2.66 -0.04 -17.73
N GLY A 233 1.52 0.64 -17.58
CA GLY A 233 0.49 0.27 -16.63
C GLY A 233 0.62 0.93 -15.25
N PRO A 234 -0.46 0.89 -14.45
CA PRO A 234 -0.53 1.59 -13.17
C PRO A 234 0.46 1.07 -12.13
N GLY A 235 0.67 -0.25 -12.05
CA GLY A 235 1.61 -0.83 -11.09
C GLY A 235 3.06 -0.42 -11.33
N ALA A 236 3.51 -0.41 -12.58
CA ALA A 236 4.85 0.08 -12.95
C ALA A 236 5.03 1.56 -12.65
N SER A 237 4.02 2.37 -13.00
CA SER A 237 3.96 3.79 -12.70
C SER A 237 4.06 4.08 -11.19
N PHE A 238 3.30 3.35 -10.37
CA PHE A 238 3.35 3.47 -8.92
C PHE A 238 4.73 3.08 -8.35
N ALA A 239 5.30 1.95 -8.79
CA ALA A 239 6.62 1.50 -8.33
C ALA A 239 7.74 2.49 -8.68
N LEU A 240 7.75 3.02 -9.90
CA LEU A 240 8.71 4.06 -10.32
C LEU A 240 8.50 5.37 -9.56
N GLY A 241 7.25 5.79 -9.38
CA GLY A 241 6.90 6.97 -8.60
C GLY A 241 7.37 6.85 -7.15
N TRP A 242 7.16 5.70 -6.53
CA TRP A 242 7.65 5.43 -5.17
C TRP A 242 9.18 5.41 -5.11
N GLY A 243 9.85 4.74 -6.05
CA GLY A 243 11.31 4.75 -6.14
C GLY A 243 11.88 6.16 -6.29
N TRP A 244 11.25 7.02 -7.11
CA TRP A 244 11.65 8.41 -7.27
C TRP A 244 11.47 9.22 -5.99
N ARG A 245 10.38 9.00 -5.24
CA ARG A 245 10.17 9.59 -3.91
C ARG A 245 11.30 9.20 -2.94
N GLU A 246 11.69 7.93 -2.89
CA GLU A 246 12.81 7.48 -2.03
C GLU A 246 14.14 8.15 -2.43
N GLU A 247 14.41 8.33 -3.73
CA GLU A 247 15.59 9.07 -4.20
C GLU A 247 15.60 10.53 -3.73
N MET A 248 14.46 11.21 -3.82
CA MET A 248 14.33 12.60 -3.35
C MET A 248 14.55 12.72 -1.85
N MET A 249 13.98 11.80 -1.07
CA MET A 249 14.19 11.74 0.37
C MET A 249 15.67 11.47 0.72
N HIS A 250 16.30 10.57 -0.02
CA HIS A 250 17.72 10.27 0.19
C HIS A 250 18.61 11.49 -0.08
N LYS A 251 18.36 12.24 -1.15
CA LYS A 251 19.09 13.48 -1.45
C LYS A 251 18.86 14.53 -0.36
N LEU A 252 17.61 14.78 0.02
CA LEU A 252 17.25 15.76 1.04
C LEU A 252 17.96 15.53 2.38
N VAL A 253 18.08 14.28 2.82
CA VAL A 253 18.79 13.96 4.06
C VAL A 253 20.31 13.93 3.87
N GLY A 254 20.79 13.75 2.64
CA GLY A 254 22.22 13.90 2.28
C GLY A 254 22.70 15.35 2.33
N ASP A 255 21.88 16.29 1.88
CA ASP A 255 22.23 17.72 1.82
C ASP A 255 22.19 18.41 3.20
N ARG A 256 21.58 17.78 4.22
CA ARG A 256 21.49 18.30 5.61
C ARG A 256 22.61 17.81 6.55
N GLN A 257 23.53 16.96 6.09
CA GLN A 257 24.63 16.38 6.87
C GLN A 257 25.98 16.96 6.44
#